data_AF-A0A517TC52-F1
#
_entry.id   AF-A0A517TC52-F1
#
_cell.length_a   1.000
_cell.length_b   1.000
_cell.length_c   1.000
_cell.angle_alpha   90.00
_cell.angle_beta   90.00
_cell.angle_gamma   90.00
#
_symmetry.space_group_name_H-M   'P 1'
#
loop_
_entity.id
_entity.type
_entity.pdbx_description
1 polymer ?
#
loop_
_entity_poly.entity_id
_entity_poly.type
_entity_poly.pdbx_seq_one_letter_code
_entity_poly.pdbx_strand_id
1 'polypeptide(L)'
;MVDTEQENQDGPAERTEQELIETAQVAVSRCNWLVGECAAEWTKRYARGRTDADFARLVGLSSDQVYQRRRVWETFSDVFEEYASLRWSHFYVALNWDDAAECLQWAEENEATVADLRAWRRLSHGEEEEQEPPADAFAGDPSIAHFPTIPTEVRVPNDDPESLSTRLAAVGVTSGEGFESPELVGAVNRISDGGDNYAPFRADAGSPPPGESSDSPVRTPPTADKLISKMASTLERFTEILSPEMLDSLQSQPESKRLRLRKAISEFVERTGDLG
;
A
#
# COMPACT_ATOMS: atom_id res chain seq x y z
N MET A 1 -31.33 -58.61 -8.87
CA MET A 1 -30.13 -58.44 -8.03
C MET A 1 -28.99 -58.11 -8.97
N VAL A 2 -28.89 -56.82 -9.30
CA VAL A 2 -27.74 -56.25 -10.00
C VAL A 2 -27.53 -54.92 -9.28
N ASP A 3 -26.78 -55.00 -8.19
CA ASP A 3 -26.35 -53.84 -7.43
C ASP A 3 -25.43 -53.02 -8.33
N THR A 4 -25.92 -51.83 -8.71
CA THR A 4 -25.10 -50.83 -9.38
C THR A 4 -24.43 -50.04 -8.26
N GLU A 5 -23.20 -50.43 -7.93
CA GLU A 5 -22.33 -49.67 -7.06
C GLU A 5 -21.98 -48.35 -7.77
N GLN A 6 -22.68 -47.28 -7.39
CA GLN A 6 -22.23 -45.92 -7.64
C GLN A 6 -21.02 -45.67 -6.74
N GLU A 7 -19.82 -45.75 -7.33
CA GLU A 7 -18.61 -45.22 -6.73
C GLU A 7 -18.75 -43.71 -6.54
N ASN A 8 -19.08 -43.29 -5.32
CA ASN A 8 -18.89 -41.93 -4.86
C ASN A 8 -17.37 -41.64 -4.80
N GLN A 9 -16.83 -41.06 -5.87
CA GLN A 9 -15.56 -40.34 -5.81
C GLN A 9 -15.82 -38.94 -5.24
N ASP A 10 -15.91 -38.84 -3.92
CA ASP A 10 -15.94 -37.57 -3.21
C ASP A 10 -14.50 -37.23 -2.76
N GLY A 11 -13.66 -36.90 -3.76
CA GLY A 11 -12.46 -36.09 -3.50
C GLY A 11 -12.90 -34.64 -3.27
N PRO A 12 -12.12 -33.81 -2.54
CA PRO A 12 -12.51 -32.41 -2.34
C PRO A 12 -12.77 -31.77 -3.70
N ALA A 13 -14.01 -31.35 -3.94
CA ALA A 13 -14.44 -30.81 -5.23
C ALA A 13 -13.43 -29.75 -5.67
N GLU A 14 -12.64 -30.06 -6.69
CA GLU A 14 -11.59 -29.18 -7.15
C GLU A 14 -12.23 -27.91 -7.71
N ARG A 15 -11.89 -26.75 -7.13
CA ARG A 15 -12.40 -25.46 -7.60
C ARG A 15 -12.10 -25.29 -9.07
N THR A 16 -13.14 -25.04 -9.85
CA THR A 16 -13.04 -24.71 -11.26
C THR A 16 -12.32 -23.37 -11.47
N GLU A 17 -11.79 -23.15 -12.68
CA GLU A 17 -11.15 -21.87 -13.03
C GLU A 17 -12.07 -20.66 -12.73
N GLN A 18 -13.35 -20.79 -13.05
CA GLN A 18 -14.34 -19.73 -12.87
C GLN A 18 -14.57 -19.44 -11.38
N GLU A 19 -14.69 -20.48 -10.55
CA GLU A 19 -14.85 -20.33 -9.10
C GLU A 19 -13.65 -19.63 -8.45
N LEU A 20 -12.43 -19.91 -8.90
CA LEU A 20 -11.23 -19.23 -8.43
C LEU A 20 -11.23 -17.74 -8.77
N ILE A 21 -11.65 -17.39 -9.99
CA ILE A 21 -11.76 -16.00 -10.44
C ILE A 21 -12.83 -15.26 -9.64
N GLU A 22 -14.02 -15.82 -9.50
CA GLU A 22 -15.13 -15.21 -8.76
C GLU A 22 -14.80 -15.05 -7.28
N THR A 23 -14.19 -16.06 -6.67
CA THR A 23 -13.73 -16.00 -5.27
C THR A 23 -12.70 -14.89 -5.09
N ALA A 24 -11.70 -14.82 -5.99
CA ALA A 24 -10.68 -13.78 -5.94
C ALA A 24 -11.27 -12.37 -6.12
N GLN A 25 -12.20 -12.17 -7.07
CA GLN A 25 -12.88 -10.89 -7.29
C GLN A 25 -13.59 -10.38 -6.03
N VAL A 26 -14.29 -11.26 -5.32
CA VAL A 26 -14.96 -10.91 -4.04
C VAL A 26 -13.94 -10.63 -2.93
N ALA A 27 -12.80 -11.31 -2.97
CA ALA A 27 -11.74 -11.20 -1.96
C ALA A 27 -10.81 -9.99 -2.12
N VAL A 28 -10.74 -9.36 -3.31
CA VAL A 28 -9.80 -8.27 -3.65
C VAL A 28 -9.67 -7.21 -2.56
N SER A 29 -10.78 -6.75 -1.99
CA SER A 29 -10.81 -5.69 -0.97
C SER A 29 -10.88 -6.18 0.48
N ARG A 30 -10.95 -7.49 0.69
CA ARG A 30 -11.29 -8.08 2.00
C ARG A 30 -10.21 -9.00 2.55
N CYS A 31 -9.57 -9.79 1.70
CA CYS A 31 -8.68 -10.84 2.15
C CYS A 31 -7.55 -11.10 1.14
N ASN A 32 -6.37 -10.53 1.43
CA ASN A 32 -5.18 -10.70 0.60
C ASN A 32 -4.70 -12.17 0.53
N TRP A 33 -4.88 -12.93 1.61
CA TRP A 33 -4.56 -14.35 1.66
C TRP A 33 -5.37 -15.16 0.65
N LEU A 34 -6.69 -14.98 0.65
CA LEU A 34 -7.60 -15.71 -0.25
C LEU A 34 -7.34 -15.37 -1.73
N VAL A 35 -6.99 -14.11 -2.04
CA VAL A 35 -6.58 -13.73 -3.39
C VAL A 35 -5.27 -14.44 -3.79
N GLY A 36 -4.30 -14.50 -2.88
CA GLY A 36 -3.04 -15.23 -3.10
C GLY A 36 -3.23 -16.73 -3.31
N GLU A 37 -4.10 -17.35 -2.52
CA GLU A 37 -4.51 -18.75 -2.66
C GLU A 37 -5.12 -19.02 -4.04
N CYS A 38 -6.13 -18.22 -4.42
CA CYS A 38 -6.79 -18.39 -5.71
C CYS A 38 -5.81 -18.20 -6.87
N ALA A 39 -4.90 -17.22 -6.77
CA ALA A 39 -3.85 -16.99 -7.76
C ALA A 39 -2.87 -18.16 -7.85
N ALA A 40 -2.46 -18.74 -6.71
CA ALA A 40 -1.59 -19.91 -6.67
C ALA A 40 -2.24 -21.14 -7.31
N GLU A 41 -3.50 -21.43 -6.94
CA GLU A 41 -4.26 -22.55 -7.51
C GLU A 41 -4.50 -22.37 -9.00
N TRP A 42 -4.91 -21.17 -9.42
CA TRP A 42 -5.16 -20.87 -10.83
C TRP A 42 -3.89 -21.00 -11.66
N THR A 43 -2.76 -20.48 -11.16
CA THR A 43 -1.48 -20.53 -11.88
C THR A 43 -0.98 -21.96 -11.99
N LYS A 44 -1.17 -22.78 -10.95
CA LYS A 44 -0.77 -24.19 -10.94
C LYS A 44 -1.61 -25.06 -11.88
N ARG A 45 -2.92 -24.81 -11.98
CA ARG A 45 -3.86 -25.72 -12.67
C ARG A 45 -4.32 -25.23 -14.05
N TYR A 46 -4.50 -23.93 -14.20
CA TYR A 46 -5.22 -23.34 -15.33
C TYR A 46 -4.38 -22.37 -16.17
N ALA A 47 -3.19 -21.96 -15.73
CA ALA A 47 -2.32 -21.03 -16.47
C ALA A 47 -2.16 -21.43 -17.95
N ARG A 48 -1.72 -22.66 -18.26
CA ARG A 48 -1.56 -23.16 -19.64
C ARG A 48 -0.81 -22.18 -20.57
N GLY A 49 0.23 -21.53 -20.06
CA GLY A 49 1.00 -20.49 -20.78
C GLY A 49 0.54 -19.05 -20.52
N ARG A 50 -0.57 -18.86 -19.81
CA ARG A 50 -0.95 -17.59 -19.19
C ARG A 50 -0.13 -17.32 -17.93
N THR A 51 -0.11 -16.07 -17.52
CA THR A 51 0.72 -15.52 -16.43
C THR A 51 -0.14 -14.87 -15.34
N ASP A 52 0.49 -14.44 -14.24
CA ASP A 52 -0.16 -13.61 -13.22
C ASP A 52 -0.81 -12.35 -13.81
N ALA A 53 -0.26 -11.80 -14.90
CA ALA A 53 -0.85 -10.66 -15.58
C ALA A 53 -2.20 -10.98 -16.25
N ASP A 54 -2.40 -12.22 -16.70
CA ASP A 54 -3.67 -12.67 -17.25
C ASP A 54 -4.71 -12.87 -16.14
N PHE A 55 -4.32 -13.47 -15.01
CA PHE A 55 -5.19 -13.60 -13.84
C PHE A 55 -5.56 -12.22 -13.27
N ALA A 56 -4.59 -11.31 -13.17
CA ALA A 56 -4.79 -9.94 -12.71
C ALA A 56 -5.85 -9.20 -13.53
N ARG A 57 -5.84 -9.36 -14.87
CA ARG A 57 -6.88 -8.81 -15.75
C ARG A 57 -8.27 -9.38 -15.46
N LEU A 58 -8.37 -10.66 -15.07
CA LEU A 58 -9.64 -11.30 -14.75
C LEU A 58 -10.21 -10.84 -13.39
N VAL A 59 -9.34 -10.57 -12.41
CA VAL A 59 -9.76 -10.18 -11.05
C VAL A 59 -9.78 -8.67 -10.79
N GLY A 60 -9.31 -7.86 -11.75
CA GLY A 60 -9.29 -6.40 -11.64
C GLY A 60 -8.15 -5.84 -10.80
N LEU A 61 -7.00 -6.53 -10.76
CA LEU A 61 -5.79 -6.11 -10.07
C LEU A 61 -4.66 -5.81 -11.06
N SER A 62 -3.59 -5.16 -10.59
CA SER A 62 -2.34 -5.11 -11.36
C SER A 62 -1.61 -6.46 -11.32
N SER A 63 -0.77 -6.73 -12.32
CA SER A 63 0.03 -7.96 -12.39
C SER A 63 0.93 -8.14 -11.17
N ASP A 64 1.52 -7.03 -10.70
CA ASP A 64 2.41 -7.00 -9.53
C ASP A 64 1.64 -7.33 -8.24
N GLN A 65 0.44 -6.76 -8.05
CA GLN A 65 -0.43 -7.03 -6.91
C GLN A 65 -0.83 -8.50 -6.79
N VAL A 66 -1.11 -9.18 -7.91
CA VAL A 66 -1.39 -10.61 -7.93
C VAL A 66 -0.13 -11.42 -7.62
N TYR A 67 0.97 -11.07 -8.28
CA TYR A 67 2.26 -11.76 -8.10
C TYR A 67 2.71 -11.76 -6.64
N GLN A 68 2.66 -10.59 -5.97
CA GLN A 68 3.06 -10.46 -4.57
C GLN A 68 2.18 -11.28 -3.63
N ARG A 69 0.86 -11.24 -3.81
CA ARG A 69 -0.09 -12.04 -3.01
C ARG A 69 0.11 -13.53 -3.20
N ARG A 70 0.29 -13.97 -4.44
CA ARG A 70 0.60 -15.36 -4.77
C ARG A 70 1.91 -15.78 -4.09
N ARG A 71 2.95 -14.95 -4.16
CA ARG A 71 4.24 -15.24 -3.55
C ARG A 71 4.19 -15.35 -2.04
N VAL A 72 3.46 -14.47 -1.37
CA VAL A 72 3.25 -14.55 0.08
C VAL A 72 2.48 -15.82 0.44
N TRP A 73 1.42 -16.15 -0.29
CA TRP A 73 0.68 -17.40 -0.09
C TRP A 73 1.58 -18.62 -0.26
N GLU A 74 2.28 -18.74 -1.40
CA GLU A 74 3.18 -19.87 -1.68
C GLU A 74 4.32 -20.05 -0.68
N THR A 75 4.68 -19.00 0.08
CA THR A 75 5.80 -19.02 1.02
C THR A 75 5.37 -19.27 2.46
N PHE A 76 4.20 -18.77 2.85
CA PHE A 76 3.77 -18.75 4.26
C PHE A 76 2.40 -19.41 4.49
N SER A 77 1.75 -20.01 3.48
CA SER A 77 0.41 -20.62 3.60
C SER A 77 0.30 -21.71 4.66
N ASP A 78 1.42 -22.34 5.01
CA ASP A 78 1.53 -23.41 5.99
C ASP A 78 1.68 -22.90 7.43
N VAL A 79 2.24 -21.71 7.63
CA VAL A 79 2.60 -21.18 8.96
C VAL A 79 1.80 -19.95 9.38
N PHE A 80 1.12 -19.24 8.45
CA PHE A 80 0.50 -17.95 8.80
C PHE A 80 -0.59 -18.05 9.87
N GLU A 81 -1.26 -19.21 9.99
CA GLU A 81 -2.28 -19.44 11.02
C GLU A 81 -1.70 -19.52 12.44
N GLU A 82 -0.39 -19.78 12.58
CA GLU A 82 0.31 -19.78 13.86
C GLU A 82 0.49 -18.36 14.43
N TYR A 83 0.40 -17.34 13.58
CA TYR A 83 0.62 -15.93 13.92
C TYR A 83 -0.70 -15.15 13.91
N ALA A 84 -1.50 -15.33 14.96
CA ALA A 84 -2.87 -14.80 15.02
C ALA A 84 -2.93 -13.26 15.06
N SER A 85 -1.90 -12.60 15.57
CA SER A 85 -1.86 -11.13 15.66
C SER A 85 -1.32 -10.46 14.39
N LEU A 86 -0.58 -11.21 13.56
CA LEU A 86 0.08 -10.67 12.38
C LEU A 86 -0.87 -10.51 11.20
N ARG A 87 -0.62 -9.48 10.40
CA ARG A 87 -1.36 -9.21 9.17
C ARG A 87 -0.55 -9.65 7.98
N TRP A 88 -1.21 -9.87 6.84
CA TRP A 88 -0.56 -10.18 5.56
C TRP A 88 0.63 -9.25 5.24
N SER A 89 0.53 -7.96 5.61
CA SER A 89 1.60 -6.98 5.42
C SER A 89 2.92 -7.33 6.12
N HIS A 90 2.88 -8.02 7.27
CA HIS A 90 4.10 -8.48 7.95
C HIS A 90 4.83 -9.54 7.12
N PHE A 91 4.09 -10.52 6.61
CA PHE A 91 4.61 -11.59 5.75
C PHE A 91 5.11 -11.06 4.41
N TYR A 92 4.41 -10.10 3.83
CA TYR A 92 4.86 -9.45 2.60
C TYR A 92 6.23 -8.79 2.76
N VAL A 93 6.42 -8.05 3.85
CA VAL A 93 7.70 -7.40 4.13
C VAL A 93 8.82 -8.42 4.41
N ALA A 94 8.48 -9.53 5.05
CA ALA A 94 9.42 -10.61 5.35
C ALA A 94 9.67 -11.58 4.19
N LEU A 95 9.01 -11.42 3.03
CA LEU A 95 9.02 -12.39 1.92
C LEU A 95 10.43 -12.72 1.41
N ASN A 96 11.33 -11.73 1.40
CA ASN A 96 12.70 -11.87 0.90
C ASN A 96 13.74 -11.86 2.03
N TRP A 97 13.32 -12.04 3.28
CA TRP A 97 14.20 -12.04 4.44
C TRP A 97 14.66 -13.47 4.74
N ASP A 98 15.96 -13.64 4.91
CA ASP A 98 16.60 -14.90 5.28
C ASP A 98 16.26 -15.33 6.71
N ASP A 99 16.01 -14.35 7.58
CA ASP A 99 15.61 -14.47 8.98
C ASP A 99 14.10 -14.24 9.20
N ALA A 100 13.28 -14.44 8.16
CA ALA A 100 11.83 -14.18 8.21
C ALA A 100 11.14 -14.84 9.40
N ALA A 101 11.47 -16.10 9.72
CA ALA A 101 10.86 -16.84 10.81
C ALA A 101 11.13 -16.19 12.19
N GLU A 102 12.38 -15.80 12.46
CA GLU A 102 12.76 -15.15 13.72
C GLU A 102 12.11 -13.76 13.85
N CYS A 103 12.12 -12.99 12.75
CA CYS A 103 11.46 -11.70 12.66
C CYS A 103 9.94 -11.80 12.93
N LEU A 104 9.24 -12.73 12.27
CA LEU A 104 7.79 -12.90 12.42
C LEU A 104 7.43 -13.39 13.83
N GLN A 105 8.20 -14.33 14.39
CA GLN A 105 8.00 -14.77 15.76
C GLN A 105 8.17 -13.61 16.75
N TRP A 106 9.22 -12.80 16.61
CA TRP A 106 9.40 -11.62 17.45
C TRP A 106 8.22 -10.65 17.32
N ALA A 107 7.70 -10.44 16.09
CA ALA A 107 6.58 -9.55 15.86
C ALA A 107 5.29 -10.04 16.54
N GLU A 108 5.01 -11.34 16.51
CA GLU A 108 3.85 -11.94 17.17
C GLU A 108 3.95 -11.83 18.69
N GLU A 109 5.11 -12.15 19.27
CA GLU A 109 5.33 -12.08 20.72
C GLU A 109 5.21 -10.65 21.28
N ASN A 110 5.49 -9.63 20.45
CA ASN A 110 5.50 -8.22 20.85
C ASN A 110 4.31 -7.42 20.30
N GLU A 111 3.39 -8.05 19.58
CA GLU A 111 2.30 -7.39 18.83
C GLU A 111 2.82 -6.21 17.98
N ALA A 112 3.98 -6.41 17.35
CA ALA A 112 4.74 -5.35 16.72
C ALA A 112 4.09 -4.89 15.41
N THR A 113 4.15 -3.60 15.11
CA THR A 113 3.73 -3.10 13.79
C THR A 113 4.75 -3.48 12.72
N VAL A 114 4.39 -3.37 11.43
CA VAL A 114 5.34 -3.59 10.32
C VAL A 114 6.55 -2.65 10.40
N ALA A 115 6.36 -1.43 10.93
CA ALA A 115 7.44 -0.48 11.13
C ALA A 115 8.39 -0.95 12.25
N ASP A 116 7.84 -1.46 13.35
CA ASP A 116 8.62 -2.00 14.47
C ASP A 116 9.39 -3.26 14.04
N LEU A 117 8.77 -4.15 13.26
CA LEU A 117 9.41 -5.33 12.68
C LEU A 117 10.63 -4.97 11.83
N ARG A 118 10.49 -3.99 10.92
CA ARG A 118 11.61 -3.48 10.12
C ARG A 118 12.69 -2.84 10.97
N ALA A 119 12.31 -2.08 12.00
CA ALA A 119 13.26 -1.43 12.89
C ALA A 119 14.04 -2.44 13.73
N TRP A 120 13.35 -3.46 14.27
CA TRP A 120 13.96 -4.54 15.03
C TRP A 120 14.95 -5.33 14.18
N ARG A 121 14.58 -5.72 12.96
CA ARG A 121 15.49 -6.41 12.04
C ARG A 121 16.77 -5.63 11.77
N ARG A 122 16.67 -4.32 11.54
CA ARG A 122 17.84 -3.43 11.37
C ARG A 122 18.72 -3.40 12.62
N LEU A 123 18.11 -3.35 13.81
CA LEU A 123 18.83 -3.38 15.08
C LEU A 123 19.53 -4.73 15.33
N SER A 124 18.90 -5.84 14.93
CA SER A 124 19.43 -7.20 15.12
C SER A 124 20.60 -7.51 14.18
N HIS A 125 20.58 -7.04 12.94
CA HIS A 125 21.64 -7.27 11.94
C HIS A 125 22.74 -6.20 11.92
N GLY A 126 22.53 -5.07 12.60
CA GLY A 126 23.54 -3.99 12.66
C GLY A 126 23.75 -3.26 11.32
N GLU A 127 22.82 -3.40 10.38
CA GLU A 127 22.90 -2.82 9.04
C GLU A 127 22.35 -1.37 9.01
N GLU A 128 23.26 -0.40 8.87
CA GLU A 128 22.99 0.86 8.16
C GLU A 128 23.17 0.59 6.65
N GLU A 129 22.32 -0.23 6.02
CA GLU A 129 22.47 -0.46 4.58
C GLU A 129 21.18 -0.24 3.79
N GLU A 130 21.38 0.50 2.71
CA GLU A 130 20.44 1.25 1.90
C GLU A 130 19.56 0.33 1.06
N GLN A 131 18.63 -0.39 1.70
CA GLN A 131 17.45 -0.86 1.00
C GLN A 131 16.33 0.15 1.22
N GLU A 132 16.29 1.13 0.32
CA GLU A 132 15.07 1.91 0.09
C GLU A 132 13.92 0.90 -0.07
N PRO A 133 12.83 1.03 0.70
CA PRO A 133 11.75 0.05 0.63
C PRO A 133 11.30 -0.05 -0.83
N PRO A 134 11.00 -1.26 -1.34
CA PRO A 134 10.33 -1.35 -2.63
C PRO A 134 9.14 -0.40 -2.58
N ALA A 135 9.04 0.47 -3.59
CA ALA A 135 8.01 1.50 -3.68
C ALA A 135 6.68 0.89 -3.25
N ASP A 136 5.98 1.57 -2.33
CA ASP A 136 4.81 1.04 -1.64
C ASP A 136 3.72 0.65 -2.66
N ALA A 137 3.79 -0.59 -3.16
CA ALA A 137 2.95 -1.13 -4.22
C ALA A 137 1.47 -1.21 -3.81
N PHE A 138 1.21 -0.90 -2.53
CA PHE A 138 -0.08 -0.85 -1.88
C PHE A 138 -0.51 0.58 -1.50
N ALA A 139 0.17 1.63 -1.96
CA ALA A 139 -0.29 3.01 -1.79
C ALA A 139 -1.72 3.26 -2.36
N GLY A 140 -2.25 2.33 -3.17
CA GLY A 140 -3.63 2.31 -3.66
C GLY A 140 -4.50 1.15 -3.17
N ASP A 141 -4.03 0.33 -2.22
CA ASP A 141 -4.81 -0.80 -1.72
C ASP A 141 -5.65 -0.41 -0.50
N PRO A 142 -6.99 -0.59 -0.55
CA PRO A 142 -7.86 -0.22 0.56
C PRO A 142 -7.62 -1.02 1.84
N SER A 143 -6.90 -2.15 1.79
CA SER A 143 -6.60 -3.00 2.95
C SER A 143 -5.35 -2.56 3.75
N ILE A 144 -4.50 -1.70 3.17
CA ILE A 144 -3.27 -1.18 3.81
C ILE A 144 -3.41 0.29 4.21
N ALA A 145 -4.55 0.92 3.90
CA ALA A 145 -4.88 2.23 4.45
C ALA A 145 -4.82 2.16 5.98
N HIS A 146 -3.85 2.87 6.58
CA HIS A 146 -3.86 3.18 7.99
C HIS A 146 -5.20 3.85 8.29
N PHE A 147 -6.14 3.11 8.90
CA PHE A 147 -7.28 3.71 9.55
C PHE A 147 -6.75 4.36 10.84
N PRO A 148 -6.66 5.69 10.94
CA PRO A 148 -6.57 6.29 12.26
C PRO A 148 -7.80 5.83 13.04
N THR A 149 -7.61 5.32 14.25
CA THR A 149 -8.69 4.91 15.18
C THR A 149 -9.53 6.11 15.67
N ILE A 150 -9.40 7.27 15.03
CA ILE A 150 -10.16 8.48 15.32
C ILE A 150 -11.32 8.52 14.33
N PRO A 151 -12.58 8.42 14.78
CA PRO A 151 -13.74 8.63 13.92
C PRO A 151 -13.60 10.00 13.27
N THR A 152 -13.40 10.02 11.95
CA THR A 152 -13.43 11.27 11.20
C THR A 152 -14.90 11.61 11.03
N GLU A 153 -15.38 12.65 11.70
CA GLU A 153 -16.75 13.11 11.51
C GLU A 153 -16.93 13.55 10.05
N VAL A 154 -17.79 12.84 9.33
CA VAL A 154 -18.26 13.28 8.01
C VAL A 154 -19.09 14.52 8.26
N ARG A 155 -18.48 15.69 8.04
CA ARG A 155 -19.20 16.96 8.03
C ARG A 155 -20.10 16.95 6.81
N VAL A 156 -21.37 16.60 7.03
CA VAL A 156 -22.45 16.81 6.07
C VAL A 156 -22.39 18.28 5.66
N PRO A 157 -22.24 18.61 4.36
CA PRO A 157 -22.35 19.98 3.90
C PRO A 157 -23.69 20.52 4.36
N ASN A 158 -23.66 21.49 5.27
CA ASN A 158 -24.85 22.24 5.63
C ASN A 158 -25.25 23.04 4.39
N ASP A 159 -26.42 22.73 3.83
CA ASP A 159 -27.07 23.52 2.80
C ASP A 159 -27.47 24.88 3.40
N ASP A 160 -26.55 25.86 3.31
CA ASP A 160 -26.86 27.27 3.51
C ASP A 160 -26.91 27.96 2.12
N PRO A 161 -28.10 28.39 1.65
CA PRO A 161 -28.35 28.75 0.24
C PRO A 161 -27.91 30.16 -0.20
N GLU A 162 -26.87 30.77 0.41
CA GLU A 162 -26.52 32.19 0.19
C GLU A 162 -25.04 32.44 -0.16
N SER A 163 -24.33 31.46 -0.72
CA SER A 163 -22.93 31.66 -1.18
C SER A 163 -22.65 31.21 -2.64
N LEU A 164 -23.68 30.94 -3.43
CA LEU A 164 -23.53 30.59 -4.86
C LEU A 164 -23.53 31.81 -5.80
N SER A 165 -23.85 33.01 -5.31
CA SER A 165 -24.01 34.20 -6.16
C SER A 165 -22.73 35.01 -6.43
N THR A 166 -21.57 34.65 -5.86
CA THR A 166 -20.33 35.45 -6.01
C THR A 166 -19.21 34.75 -6.78
N ARG A 167 -19.39 33.51 -7.24
CA ARG A 167 -18.37 32.81 -8.07
C ARG A 167 -18.70 32.68 -9.56
N LEU A 168 -19.81 33.28 -10.01
CA LEU A 168 -20.20 33.33 -11.43
C LEU A 168 -19.89 34.68 -12.12
N ALA A 169 -19.13 35.57 -11.47
CA ALA A 169 -18.75 36.88 -12.03
C ALA A 169 -17.27 36.97 -12.50
N ALA A 170 -16.61 35.83 -12.77
CA ALA A 170 -15.19 35.83 -13.17
C ALA A 170 -14.85 34.80 -14.26
N VAL A 171 -15.70 34.65 -15.28
CA VAL A 171 -15.27 34.11 -16.58
C VAL A 171 -15.85 35.02 -17.66
N GLY A 172 -15.02 35.96 -18.10
CA GLY A 172 -15.33 36.88 -19.19
C GLY A 172 -15.44 36.12 -20.51
N VAL A 173 -16.64 36.15 -21.08
CA VAL A 173 -16.92 35.85 -22.48
C VAL A 173 -16.67 37.12 -23.29
N THR A 174 -15.79 37.05 -24.29
CA THR A 174 -15.78 38.01 -25.42
C THR A 174 -15.98 37.22 -26.71
N SER A 175 -17.11 37.47 -27.37
CA SER A 175 -17.48 36.93 -28.68
C SER A 175 -16.66 37.56 -29.81
N GLY A 176 -16.38 36.78 -30.85
CA GLY A 176 -15.89 37.25 -32.16
C GLY A 176 -16.08 36.18 -33.23
N GLU A 177 -16.77 36.54 -34.30
CA GLU A 177 -17.39 35.74 -35.36
C GLU A 177 -16.39 35.03 -36.30
N GLY A 178 -16.84 33.96 -37.00
CA GLY A 178 -16.12 33.41 -38.16
C GLY A 178 -16.57 32.01 -38.60
N PHE A 179 -17.00 31.93 -39.86
CA PHE A 179 -17.68 30.84 -40.57
C PHE A 179 -16.79 29.61 -40.96
N GLU A 180 -17.47 28.58 -41.48
CA GLU A 180 -17.02 27.45 -42.35
C GLU A 180 -16.64 26.07 -41.74
N SER A 181 -17.50 25.09 -42.02
CA SER A 181 -17.15 23.68 -42.34
C SER A 181 -16.80 23.57 -43.84
N PRO A 182 -16.28 22.45 -44.41
CA PRO A 182 -16.07 21.09 -43.88
C PRO A 182 -14.73 20.41 -44.36
N GLU A 183 -14.65 19.08 -44.17
CA GLU A 183 -14.03 18.05 -45.05
C GLU A 183 -12.83 17.19 -44.60
N LEU A 184 -12.98 15.92 -44.98
CA LEU A 184 -12.18 14.71 -44.80
C LEU A 184 -10.99 14.65 -45.76
N VAL A 185 -9.86 14.06 -45.31
CA VAL A 185 -9.00 13.13 -46.08
C VAL A 185 -8.25 12.31 -45.00
N GLY A 186 -8.21 10.98 -44.96
CA GLY A 186 -8.17 9.98 -46.03
C GLY A 186 -6.87 9.18 -45.85
N ALA A 187 -7.03 7.89 -45.60
CA ALA A 187 -6.02 6.92 -45.24
C ALA A 187 -4.90 6.73 -46.28
N VAL A 188 -3.71 6.28 -45.85
CA VAL A 188 -2.90 5.30 -46.57
C VAL A 188 -2.30 4.31 -45.58
N ASN A 189 -2.32 3.05 -46.01
CA ASN A 189 -2.14 1.81 -45.27
C ASN A 189 -1.00 1.01 -45.92
N ARG A 190 -0.50 -0.02 -45.20
CA ARG A 190 0.33 -1.19 -45.60
C ARG A 190 1.84 -0.94 -45.56
N ILE A 191 2.65 -1.85 -44.98
CA ILE A 191 2.80 -3.28 -45.33
C ILE A 191 3.08 -4.15 -44.09
N SER A 192 2.54 -5.38 -44.13
CA SER A 192 2.79 -6.50 -43.22
C SER A 192 4.01 -7.34 -43.64
N ASP A 193 4.82 -7.78 -42.68
CA ASP A 193 5.64 -9.00 -42.65
C ASP A 193 6.05 -9.17 -41.15
N GLY A 194 5.88 -10.27 -40.41
CA GLY A 194 6.15 -11.67 -40.73
C GLY A 194 7.38 -12.12 -39.92
N GLY A 195 7.20 -12.59 -38.68
CA GLY A 195 8.19 -13.41 -37.94
C GLY A 195 8.96 -12.74 -36.79
N ASP A 196 8.81 -13.34 -35.59
CA ASP A 196 9.71 -13.38 -34.43
C ASP A 196 10.68 -12.21 -34.17
N ASN A 197 10.27 -11.27 -33.31
CA ASN A 197 11.13 -10.76 -32.22
C ASN A 197 10.32 -9.86 -31.26
N TYR A 198 9.76 -10.44 -30.19
CA TYR A 198 9.33 -9.65 -29.04
C TYR A 198 10.56 -9.31 -28.21
N ALA A 199 11.07 -8.09 -28.36
CA ALA A 199 12.03 -7.47 -27.46
C ALA A 199 11.39 -6.21 -26.86
N PRO A 200 11.15 -6.13 -25.54
CA PRO A 200 10.53 -4.97 -24.91
C PRO A 200 11.43 -3.71 -24.88
N PHE A 201 12.65 -3.79 -25.43
CA PHE A 201 13.58 -2.66 -25.53
C PHE A 201 14.09 -2.54 -26.98
N ARG A 202 14.09 -1.31 -27.51
CA ARG A 202 14.69 -1.00 -28.82
C ARG A 202 16.19 -1.34 -28.79
N ALA A 203 16.70 -1.96 -29.86
CA ALA A 203 18.11 -2.33 -30.03
C ALA A 203 19.11 -1.15 -30.12
N ASP A 204 18.66 0.08 -29.82
CA ASP A 204 19.49 1.30 -29.73
C ASP A 204 19.63 1.83 -28.29
N ALA A 205 19.38 1.01 -27.27
CA ALA A 205 19.58 1.36 -25.86
C ALA A 205 21.07 1.40 -25.43
N GLY A 206 21.94 1.94 -26.28
CA GLY A 206 23.39 2.02 -26.09
C GLY A 206 24.00 3.38 -26.45
N SER A 207 23.21 4.46 -26.47
CA SER A 207 23.78 5.81 -26.59
C SER A 207 24.01 6.41 -25.19
N PRO A 208 25.23 6.87 -24.85
CA PRO A 208 25.47 7.58 -23.61
C PRO A 208 24.68 8.89 -23.58
N PRO A 209 24.17 9.33 -22.41
CA PRO A 209 23.38 10.54 -22.32
C PRO A 209 24.20 11.77 -22.74
N PRO A 210 23.65 12.66 -23.58
CA PRO A 210 24.33 13.91 -23.93
C PRO A 210 24.25 14.88 -22.75
N GLY A 211 25.42 15.25 -22.21
CA GLY A 211 25.66 16.50 -21.51
C GLY A 211 25.01 16.64 -20.13
N GLU A 212 25.85 16.50 -19.09
CA GLU A 212 25.56 16.93 -17.74
C GLU A 212 24.95 18.33 -17.71
N SER A 213 23.69 18.39 -17.29
CA SER A 213 23.10 19.55 -16.62
C SER A 213 22.57 19.03 -15.30
N SER A 214 23.43 19.08 -14.29
CA SER A 214 23.11 18.79 -12.91
C SER A 214 22.08 19.81 -12.39
N ASP A 215 20.80 19.49 -12.54
CA ASP A 215 19.75 20.17 -11.79
C ASP A 215 18.69 19.16 -11.35
N SER A 216 19.11 18.26 -10.46
CA SER A 216 18.20 17.64 -9.50
C SER A 216 18.10 18.60 -8.31
N PRO A 217 16.90 18.98 -7.84
CA PRO A 217 16.79 19.84 -6.67
C PRO A 217 17.37 19.11 -5.47
N VAL A 218 18.58 19.52 -5.08
CA VAL A 218 19.24 19.11 -3.84
C VAL A 218 18.26 19.39 -2.71
N ARG A 219 17.75 18.33 -2.06
CA ARG A 219 16.86 18.44 -0.91
C ARG A 219 17.69 18.96 0.26
N THR A 220 17.78 20.28 0.37
CA THR A 220 18.53 20.94 1.44
C THR A 220 17.99 20.49 2.79
N PRO A 221 18.84 20.09 3.75
CA PRO A 221 18.39 19.75 5.08
C PRO A 221 17.58 20.92 5.66
N PRO A 222 16.47 20.65 6.37
CA PRO A 222 15.63 21.70 6.91
C PRO A 222 16.48 22.61 7.81
N THR A 223 16.49 23.90 7.47
CA THR A 223 17.16 24.94 8.25
C THR A 223 16.68 24.86 9.71
N ALA A 224 17.57 25.14 10.66
CA ALA A 224 17.27 25.08 12.10
C ALA A 224 15.95 25.80 12.46
N ASP A 225 15.66 26.93 11.82
CA ASP A 225 14.40 27.68 12.01
C ASP A 225 13.15 26.90 11.63
N LYS A 226 13.20 26.08 10.56
CA LYS A 226 12.08 25.24 10.15
C LYS A 226 11.87 24.08 11.12
N LEU A 227 12.95 23.56 11.70
CA LEU A 227 12.86 22.52 12.73
C LEU A 227 12.28 23.10 14.03
N ILE A 228 12.73 24.28 14.45
CA ILE A 228 12.21 24.98 15.64
C ILE A 228 10.71 25.30 15.46
N SER A 229 10.31 25.86 14.31
CA SER A 229 8.90 26.15 14.02
C SER A 229 8.03 24.89 14.02
N LYS A 230 8.54 23.79 13.44
CA LYS A 230 7.82 22.51 13.45
C LYS A 230 7.69 21.93 14.86
N MET A 231 8.75 22.01 15.67
CA MET A 231 8.73 21.57 17.07
C MET A 231 7.74 22.39 17.90
N ALA A 232 7.71 23.71 17.74
CA ALA A 232 6.74 24.58 18.39
C ALA A 232 5.30 24.20 18.04
N SER A 233 4.98 24.05 16.74
CA SER A 233 3.63 23.64 16.31
C SER A 233 3.23 22.25 16.80
N THR A 234 4.17 21.32 16.94
CA THR A 234 3.86 20.01 17.53
C THR A 234 3.56 20.10 19.01
N LEU A 235 4.28 20.94 19.76
CA LEU A 235 4.03 21.14 21.20
C LEU A 235 2.69 21.84 21.44
N GLU A 236 2.34 22.84 20.62
CA GLU A 236 1.03 23.49 20.66
C GLU A 236 -0.11 22.49 20.46
N ARG A 237 0.01 21.60 19.47
CA ARG A 237 -0.97 20.51 19.28
C ARG A 237 -1.03 19.56 20.47
N PHE A 238 0.11 19.22 21.08
CA PHE A 238 0.10 18.41 22.31
C PHE A 238 -0.60 19.13 23.46
N THR A 239 -0.47 20.45 23.58
CA THR A 239 -1.19 21.23 24.61
C THR A 239 -2.70 21.30 24.33
N GLU A 240 -3.12 21.36 23.07
CA GLU A 240 -4.54 21.30 22.70
C GLU A 240 -5.15 19.92 22.99
N ILE A 241 -4.39 18.85 22.77
CA ILE A 241 -4.82 17.46 23.02
C ILE A 241 -4.82 17.12 24.51
N LEU A 242 -3.93 17.71 25.30
CA LEU A 242 -3.89 17.59 26.76
C LEU A 242 -5.01 18.43 27.42
N SER A 243 -6.24 18.23 26.96
CA SER A 243 -7.44 18.80 27.56
C SER A 243 -7.66 18.22 28.98
N PRO A 244 -8.40 18.93 29.84
CA PRO A 244 -8.75 18.42 31.18
C PRO A 244 -9.48 17.07 31.13
N GLU A 245 -10.23 16.78 30.05
CA GLU A 245 -10.89 15.48 29.84
C GLU A 245 -9.91 14.35 29.54
N MET A 246 -8.85 14.64 28.78
CA MET A 246 -7.76 13.68 28.54
C MET A 246 -6.95 13.44 29.80
N LEU A 247 -6.74 14.47 30.63
CA LEU A 247 -6.06 14.34 31.92
C LEU A 247 -6.84 13.46 32.92
N ASP A 248 -8.17 13.51 32.90
CA ASP A 248 -9.01 12.62 33.70
C ASP A 248 -8.95 11.18 33.19
N SER A 249 -9.03 11.00 31.87
CA SER A 249 -8.87 9.70 31.21
C SER A 249 -7.50 9.07 31.46
N LEU A 250 -6.43 9.88 31.54
CA LEU A 250 -5.08 9.45 31.89
C LEU A 250 -4.98 8.86 33.31
N GLN A 251 -5.86 9.23 34.25
CA GLN A 251 -5.84 8.66 35.60
C GLN A 251 -6.34 7.20 35.62
N SER A 252 -7.21 6.84 34.68
CA SER A 252 -7.73 5.47 34.53
C SER A 252 -6.79 4.53 33.76
N GLN A 253 -5.72 5.04 33.15
CA GLN A 253 -4.77 4.25 32.39
C GLN A 253 -3.80 3.44 33.30
N PRO A 254 -3.28 2.31 32.81
CA PRO A 254 -2.29 1.50 33.53
C PRO A 254 -1.08 2.30 34.01
N GLU A 255 -0.58 1.99 35.21
CA GLU A 255 0.54 2.69 35.84
C GLU A 255 1.81 2.70 34.97
N SER A 256 2.08 1.62 34.22
CA SER A 256 3.19 1.53 33.29
C SER A 256 3.16 2.61 32.19
N LYS A 257 1.99 2.86 31.60
CA LYS A 257 1.81 3.89 30.56
C LYS A 257 1.94 5.30 31.13
N ARG A 258 1.40 5.53 32.33
CA ARG A 258 1.53 6.81 33.05
C ARG A 258 2.98 7.11 33.44
N LEU A 259 3.72 6.11 33.91
CA LEU A 259 5.13 6.23 34.28
C LEU A 259 6.00 6.55 33.06
N ARG A 260 5.74 5.86 31.92
CA ARG A 260 6.45 6.11 30.66
C ARG A 260 6.22 7.54 30.14
N LEU A 261 4.97 8.02 30.17
CA LEU A 261 4.65 9.39 29.76
C LEU A 261 5.32 10.42 30.68
N ARG A 262 5.26 10.22 32.01
CA ARG A 262 5.94 11.11 32.97
C ARG A 262 7.44 11.15 32.77
N LYS A 263 8.07 10.00 32.53
CA LYS A 263 9.51 9.90 32.24
C LYS A 263 9.87 10.68 30.96
N ALA A 264 9.11 10.51 29.89
CA ALA A 264 9.33 11.22 28.64
C ALA A 264 9.18 12.75 28.79
N ILE A 265 8.19 13.21 29.55
CA ILE A 265 8.02 14.64 29.86
C ILE A 265 9.19 15.16 30.71
N SER A 266 9.63 14.41 31.71
CA SER A 266 10.78 14.79 32.55
C SER A 266 12.07 14.92 31.74
N GLU A 267 12.37 13.95 30.88
CA GLU A 267 13.54 13.98 30.01
C GLU A 267 13.46 15.14 28.99
N PHE A 268 12.26 15.46 28.50
CA PHE A 268 12.06 16.60 27.62
C PHE A 268 12.32 17.91 28.36
N VAL A 269 11.73 18.10 29.55
CA VAL A 269 11.93 19.31 30.37
C VAL A 269 13.40 19.49 30.73
N GLU A 270 14.10 18.42 31.13
CA GLU A 270 15.53 18.46 31.45
C GLU A 270 16.37 18.93 30.25
N ARG A 271 16.11 18.39 29.05
CA ARG A 271 16.82 18.79 27.83
C ARG A 271 16.49 20.20 27.35
N THR A 272 15.28 20.69 27.66
CA THR A 272 14.85 22.05 27.31
C THR A 272 15.14 23.09 28.38
N GLY A 273 15.51 22.66 29.60
CA GLY A 273 15.89 23.56 30.70
C GLY A 273 17.15 24.36 30.40
N ASP A 274 18.03 23.84 29.56
CA ASP A 274 19.27 24.49 29.12
C ASP A 274 19.07 25.52 27.99
N LEU A 275 17.84 25.68 27.48
CA LEU A 275 17.50 26.63 26.42
C LEU A 275 17.10 28.03 26.94
N GLY A 276 17.22 28.28 28.26
CA GLY A 276 16.86 29.54 28.94
C GLY A 276 17.99 30.15 29.76
#